data_AF-R5BK56-F1
#
_entry.id   AF-R5BK56-F1
#
_cell.length_a   1.000
_cell.length_b   1.000
_cell.length_c   1.000
_cell.angle_alpha   90.00
_cell.angle_beta   90.00
_cell.angle_gamma   90.00
#
_symmetry.space_group_name_H-M   'P 1'
#
loop_
_entity.id
_entity.type
_entity.pdbx_description
1 polymer ?
#
loop_
_entity_poly.entity_id
_entity_poly.type
_entity_poly.pdbx_seq_one_letter_code
_entity_poly.pdbx_strand_id
1 'polypeptide(L)'
;MACGSSGGCSGCSSASSCGSAQQTPPDLTAKLNDLSSVKHVIGVVSGKGGVGKSLVTSLLAITMARRGFKVGILDGDITGPSIPKVFGINGKAHVDELGMYPIQSKGGIDVMSVNLLLENESDPVLWRGPIVGNVVKQFYTDVIWKDLDYLFVDMPPGTGDVAITVFQSLSLDGIVVVTSPQDLVSMIVEKAVKMAELMQIPIIGVVENFSYFHCPDNGKDYKIFGDSHIDDVLERYNLLLLGRLPIDPNVAALCDAGKLEDIEQTNLESVELPQ
;
A
#
# COMPACT_ATOMS: atom_id res chain seq x y z
N MET A 1 -4.23 41.70 -28.76
CA MET A 1 -3.32 41.54 -29.91
C MET A 1 -2.26 40.54 -29.49
N ALA A 2 -2.18 39.43 -30.21
CA ALA A 2 -1.21 38.37 -29.99
C ALA A 2 0.13 38.73 -30.65
N CYS A 3 1.22 38.43 -29.96
CA CYS A 3 2.53 38.07 -30.53
C CYS A 3 3.00 36.90 -29.65
N GLY A 4 3.28 35.69 -30.15
CA GLY A 4 3.84 35.35 -31.44
C GLY A 4 5.21 34.74 -31.17
N SER A 5 5.26 33.41 -31.16
CA SER A 5 6.46 32.59 -31.02
C SER A 5 7.50 32.88 -32.11
N SER A 6 8.78 32.63 -31.76
CA SER A 6 10.00 32.68 -32.58
C SER A 6 10.70 34.04 -32.75
N GLY A 7 11.80 34.24 -32.00
CA GLY A 7 12.73 35.36 -32.17
C GLY A 7 13.71 35.45 -31.01
N GLY A 8 15.00 35.30 -31.28
CA GLY A 8 16.06 35.07 -30.29
C GLY A 8 16.25 36.17 -29.25
N CYS A 9 16.67 35.74 -28.06
CA CYS A 9 17.17 36.63 -26.99
C CYS A 9 18.52 37.23 -27.39
N SER A 10 18.50 38.28 -28.21
CA SER A 10 19.70 39.06 -28.56
C SER A 10 19.44 40.56 -28.45
N GLY A 11 18.72 40.98 -27.39
CA GLY A 11 18.40 42.40 -27.18
C GLY A 11 17.89 42.82 -25.81
N CYS A 12 17.86 41.94 -24.79
CA CYS A 12 17.44 42.33 -23.45
C CYS A 12 18.63 42.71 -22.57
N SER A 13 18.61 43.93 -22.04
CA SER A 13 19.59 44.52 -21.12
C SER A 13 19.55 43.93 -19.68
N SER A 14 18.80 42.85 -19.48
CA SER A 14 18.69 42.07 -18.23
C SER A 14 19.40 40.69 -18.33
N ALA A 15 20.44 40.60 -19.16
CA ALA A 15 21.20 39.38 -19.43
C ALA A 15 22.00 38.80 -18.24
N SER A 16 21.94 39.40 -17.04
CA SER A 16 22.66 38.94 -15.84
C SER A 16 21.83 38.03 -14.91
N SER A 17 20.55 37.78 -15.20
CA SER A 17 19.69 36.92 -14.35
C SER A 17 19.22 35.63 -15.02
N CYS A 18 19.69 35.29 -16.22
CA CYS A 18 19.44 34.00 -16.85
C CYS A 18 20.49 32.97 -16.40
N GLY A 19 20.62 32.77 -15.09
CA GLY A 19 21.15 31.54 -14.56
C GLY A 19 20.06 30.48 -14.71
N SER A 20 20.25 29.52 -15.59
CA SER A 20 19.44 28.31 -15.64
C SER A 20 19.62 27.56 -14.31
N ALA A 21 18.87 27.96 -13.30
CA ALA A 21 18.54 27.10 -12.20
C ALA A 21 17.80 25.91 -12.82
N GLN A 22 18.53 24.81 -13.04
CA GLN A 22 17.92 23.50 -13.07
C GLN A 22 17.22 23.37 -11.71
N GLN A 23 15.95 23.78 -11.68
CA GLN A 23 15.04 23.41 -10.61
C GLN A 23 14.88 21.91 -10.78
N THR A 24 15.73 21.13 -10.10
CA THR A 24 15.33 19.79 -9.70
C THR A 24 13.95 19.95 -9.08
N PRO A 25 12.92 19.21 -9.56
CA PRO A 25 11.61 19.28 -8.93
C PRO A 25 11.83 19.08 -7.42
N PRO A 26 11.19 19.88 -6.56
CA PRO A 26 11.34 19.71 -5.12
C PRO A 26 11.04 18.25 -4.80
N ASP A 27 11.94 17.60 -4.07
CA ASP A 27 11.69 16.26 -3.56
C ASP A 27 10.51 16.37 -2.59
N LEU A 28 9.32 16.00 -3.07
CA LEU A 28 8.07 16.09 -2.31
C LEU A 28 7.95 14.92 -1.30
N THR A 29 8.89 13.98 -1.33
CA THR A 29 8.89 12.84 -0.44
C THR A 29 9.16 13.29 0.99
N ALA A 30 8.35 12.75 1.89
CA ALA A 30 8.46 12.99 3.30
C ALA A 30 9.67 12.20 3.84
N LYS A 31 10.34 12.73 4.86
CA LYS A 31 11.38 11.99 5.56
C LYS A 31 10.76 11.22 6.72
N LEU A 32 11.26 10.02 6.96
CA LEU A 32 10.97 9.26 8.18
C LEU A 32 11.43 10.05 9.41
N ASN A 33 10.87 9.69 10.58
CA ASN A 33 11.33 10.19 11.87
C ASN A 33 12.83 9.93 12.06
N ASP A 34 13.57 10.85 12.68
CA ASP A 34 15.03 10.74 12.89
C ASP A 34 15.44 9.48 13.69
N LEU A 35 14.52 8.92 14.48
CA LEU A 35 14.69 7.67 15.22
C LEU A 35 14.28 6.42 14.43
N SER A 36 14.02 6.56 13.14
CA SER A 36 13.55 5.48 12.26
C SER A 36 14.49 5.25 11.07
N SER A 37 14.60 3.97 10.71
CA SER A 37 15.25 3.47 9.52
C SER A 37 14.39 2.34 8.97
N VAL A 38 13.99 2.45 7.71
CA VAL A 38 13.23 1.44 6.99
C VAL A 38 14.01 1.11 5.73
N LYS A 39 14.32 -0.17 5.49
CA LYS A 39 15.09 -0.58 4.30
C LYS A 39 14.25 -0.54 3.03
N HIS A 40 13.01 -1.04 3.10
CA HIS A 40 12.09 -1.09 1.97
C HIS A 40 10.68 -0.64 2.36
N VAL A 41 10.13 0.34 1.66
CA VAL A 41 8.74 0.79 1.80
C VAL A 41 7.93 0.26 0.62
N ILE A 42 7.01 -0.67 0.89
CA ILE A 42 6.22 -1.35 -0.14
C ILE A 42 4.76 -0.90 -0.08
N GLY A 43 4.29 -0.25 -1.15
CA GLY A 43 2.88 0.15 -1.27
C GLY A 43 2.01 -1.00 -1.77
N VAL A 44 0.91 -1.31 -1.09
CA VAL A 44 -0.08 -2.28 -1.56
C VAL A 44 -1.29 -1.53 -2.11
N VAL A 45 -1.60 -1.71 -3.39
CA VAL A 45 -2.65 -0.95 -4.10
C VAL A 45 -3.74 -1.83 -4.68
N SER A 46 -4.93 -1.26 -4.87
CA SER A 46 -6.02 -1.90 -5.61
C SER A 46 -6.80 -0.89 -6.45
N GLY A 47 -7.41 -1.36 -7.55
CA GLY A 47 -8.23 -0.48 -8.40
C GLY A 47 -9.60 -0.13 -7.85
N LYS A 48 -10.11 -0.91 -6.88
CA LYS A 48 -11.38 -0.68 -6.19
C LYS A 48 -11.32 -1.18 -4.74
N GLY A 49 -12.29 -0.75 -3.92
CA GLY A 49 -12.53 -1.32 -2.60
C GLY A 49 -13.12 -2.74 -2.68
N GLY A 50 -12.85 -3.56 -1.68
CA GLY A 50 -13.45 -4.90 -1.54
C GLY A 50 -12.71 -6.05 -2.23
N VAL A 51 -11.56 -5.82 -2.86
CA VAL A 51 -10.72 -6.90 -3.45
C VAL A 51 -9.85 -7.62 -2.42
N GLY A 52 -9.89 -7.20 -1.14
CA GLY A 52 -9.05 -7.77 -0.07
C GLY A 52 -7.63 -7.21 0.01
N LYS A 53 -7.40 -5.97 -0.44
CA LYS A 53 -6.11 -5.28 -0.35
C LYS A 53 -5.49 -5.36 1.05
N SER A 54 -6.21 -4.95 2.10
CA SER A 54 -5.75 -4.97 3.50
C SER A 54 -5.47 -6.39 4.01
N LEU A 55 -6.23 -7.39 3.54
CA LEU A 55 -5.94 -8.80 3.82
C LEU A 55 -4.60 -9.21 3.19
N VAL A 56 -4.37 -8.90 1.91
CA VAL A 56 -3.09 -9.19 1.25
C VAL A 56 -1.93 -8.45 1.92
N THR A 57 -2.11 -7.18 2.30
CA THR A 57 -1.13 -6.42 3.08
C THR A 57 -0.77 -7.15 4.38
N SER A 58 -1.77 -7.62 5.12
CA SER A 58 -1.59 -8.37 6.37
C SER A 58 -0.87 -9.70 6.14
N LEU A 59 -1.25 -10.46 5.11
CA LEU A 59 -0.65 -11.75 4.77
C LEU A 59 0.81 -11.60 4.31
N LEU A 60 1.13 -10.57 3.53
CA LEU A 60 2.52 -10.24 3.17
C LEU A 60 3.36 -9.92 4.41
N ALA A 61 2.83 -9.08 5.30
CA ALA A 61 3.51 -8.73 6.54
C ALA A 61 3.75 -9.94 7.44
N ILE A 62 2.74 -10.78 7.64
CA ILE A 62 2.85 -12.06 8.38
C ILE A 62 3.90 -12.96 7.73
N THR A 63 3.90 -13.08 6.40
CA THR A 63 4.86 -13.90 5.67
C THR A 63 6.30 -13.43 5.90
N MET A 64 6.56 -12.12 5.80
CA MET A 64 7.90 -11.59 6.02
C MET A 64 8.34 -11.67 7.49
N ALA A 65 7.44 -11.41 8.42
CA ALA A 65 7.73 -11.57 9.85
C ALA A 65 8.07 -13.03 10.20
N ARG A 66 7.34 -14.01 9.64
CA ARG A 66 7.64 -15.45 9.80
C ARG A 66 8.99 -15.86 9.21
N ARG A 67 9.52 -15.11 8.25
CA ARG A 67 10.87 -15.30 7.71
C ARG A 67 11.96 -14.61 8.54
N GLY A 68 11.60 -13.94 9.64
CA GLY A 68 12.54 -13.30 10.57
C GLY A 68 12.87 -11.84 10.25
N PHE A 69 12.16 -11.22 9.31
CA PHE A 69 12.31 -9.79 9.03
C PHE A 69 11.57 -8.94 10.06
N LYS A 70 12.08 -7.73 10.30
CA LYS A 70 11.39 -6.70 11.08
C LYS A 70 10.39 -5.98 10.19
N VAL A 71 9.11 -6.06 10.54
CA VAL A 71 8.02 -5.64 9.66
C VAL A 71 7.11 -4.63 10.35
N GLY A 72 6.74 -3.59 9.62
CA GLY A 72 5.69 -2.66 9.99
C GLY A 72 4.55 -2.63 8.96
N ILE A 73 3.36 -2.23 9.41
CA ILE A 73 2.21 -1.91 8.56
C ILE A 73 1.73 -0.49 8.88
N LEU A 74 1.70 0.36 7.87
CA LEU A 74 1.03 1.65 7.87
C LEU A 74 -0.32 1.52 7.15
N ASP A 75 -1.40 1.57 7.92
CA ASP A 75 -2.76 1.51 7.39
C ASP A 75 -3.22 2.89 6.89
N GLY A 76 -3.24 3.06 5.58
CA GLY A 76 -3.74 4.25 4.89
C GLY A 76 -5.17 4.13 4.38
N ASP A 77 -5.84 2.98 4.55
CA ASP A 77 -7.21 2.75 4.08
C ASP A 77 -8.23 3.07 5.19
N ILE A 78 -8.45 4.36 5.41
CA ILE A 78 -9.33 4.89 6.45
C ILE A 78 -10.80 4.47 6.24
N THR A 79 -11.17 4.05 5.03
CA THR A 79 -12.56 3.74 4.66
C THR A 79 -12.95 2.27 4.81
N GLY A 80 -11.99 1.39 5.09
CA GLY A 80 -12.19 -0.06 5.18
C GLY A 80 -12.14 -0.61 6.61
N PRO A 81 -12.42 -1.92 6.79
CA PRO A 81 -12.10 -2.61 8.04
C PRO A 81 -10.59 -2.56 8.29
N SER A 82 -10.17 -2.09 9.46
CA SER A 82 -8.78 -1.68 9.70
C SER A 82 -7.85 -2.85 10.01
N ILE A 83 -6.58 -2.69 9.60
CA ILE A 83 -5.50 -3.64 9.90
C ILE A 83 -5.45 -4.00 11.40
N PRO A 84 -5.53 -3.05 12.36
CA PRO A 84 -5.57 -3.39 13.79
C PRO A 84 -6.59 -4.46 14.18
N LYS A 85 -7.79 -4.42 13.60
CA LYS A 85 -8.85 -5.38 13.92
C LYS A 85 -8.45 -6.80 13.53
N VAL A 86 -7.87 -6.97 12.35
CA VAL A 86 -7.42 -8.26 11.80
C VAL A 86 -6.31 -8.89 12.66
N PHE A 87 -5.46 -8.05 13.26
CA PHE A 87 -4.39 -8.45 14.18
C PHE A 87 -4.84 -8.54 15.65
N GLY A 88 -6.12 -8.26 15.96
CA GLY A 88 -6.62 -8.25 17.34
C GLY A 88 -5.98 -7.17 18.22
N ILE A 89 -5.42 -6.13 17.60
CA ILE A 89 -4.79 -5.01 18.28
C ILE A 89 -5.89 -4.10 18.82
N ASN A 90 -5.89 -3.89 20.13
CA ASN A 90 -6.81 -3.03 20.83
C ASN A 90 -6.03 -1.96 21.59
N GLY A 91 -6.63 -0.76 21.72
CA GLY A 91 -6.05 0.34 22.47
C GLY A 91 -5.57 1.48 21.58
N LYS A 92 -4.92 2.46 22.20
CA LYS A 92 -4.46 3.67 21.53
C LYS A 92 -2.96 3.67 21.35
N ALA A 93 -2.49 4.18 20.22
CA ALA A 93 -1.06 4.38 20.00
C ALA A 93 -0.51 5.34 21.08
N HIS A 94 0.68 5.04 21.58
CA HIS A 94 1.35 5.91 22.54
C HIS A 94 1.99 7.08 21.82
N VAL A 95 1.86 8.27 22.39
CA VAL A 95 2.46 9.51 21.88
C VAL A 95 3.17 10.20 23.03
N ASP A 96 4.44 10.56 22.82
CA ASP A 96 5.25 11.33 23.76
C ASP A 96 5.92 12.53 23.06
N GLU A 97 6.89 13.17 23.73
CA GLU A 97 7.63 14.31 23.17
C GLU A 97 8.55 13.93 21.98
N LEU A 98 8.91 12.66 21.84
CA LEU A 98 9.79 12.15 20.78
C LEU A 98 9.01 11.74 19.52
N GLY A 99 7.77 11.28 19.68
CA GLY A 99 6.91 10.96 18.55
C GLY A 99 5.77 10.00 18.86
N MET A 100 5.23 9.40 17.81
CA MET A 100 4.19 8.38 17.91
C MET A 100 4.84 6.99 17.86
N TYR A 101 4.34 6.04 18.65
CA TYR A 101 4.83 4.66 18.61
C TYR A 101 3.76 3.73 18.04
N PRO A 102 4.14 2.83 17.10
CA PRO A 102 3.22 1.82 16.59
C PRO A 102 2.87 0.82 17.71
N ILE A 103 1.73 0.15 17.56
CA ILE A 103 1.36 -0.95 18.44
C ILE A 103 1.84 -2.25 17.82
N GLN A 104 2.59 -3.03 18.60
CA GLN A 104 3.13 -4.30 18.14
C GLN A 104 2.07 -5.41 18.23
N SER A 105 1.90 -6.18 17.15
CA SER A 105 1.06 -7.38 17.10
C SER A 105 1.65 -8.51 17.96
N LYS A 106 0.88 -9.59 18.14
CA LYS A 106 1.35 -10.80 18.86
C LYS A 106 2.56 -11.43 18.16
N GLY A 107 2.61 -11.37 16.82
CA GLY A 107 3.72 -11.85 16.01
C GLY A 107 4.89 -10.88 15.85
N GLY A 108 4.86 -9.72 16.51
CA GLY A 108 5.96 -8.75 16.48
C GLY A 108 5.92 -7.74 15.34
N ILE A 109 4.79 -7.60 14.65
CA ILE A 109 4.60 -6.65 13.54
C ILE A 109 4.16 -5.30 14.12
N ASP A 110 4.88 -4.24 13.79
CA ASP A 110 4.54 -2.88 14.22
C ASP A 110 3.40 -2.31 13.37
N VAL A 111 2.26 -1.97 13.98
CA VAL A 111 1.08 -1.48 13.26
C VAL A 111 0.75 -0.04 13.66
N MET A 112 0.55 0.81 12.65
CA MET A 112 -0.07 2.13 12.81
C MET A 112 -1.28 2.28 11.91
N SER A 113 -2.37 2.81 12.46
CA SER A 113 -3.62 3.08 11.75
C SER A 113 -4.32 4.28 12.39
N VAL A 114 -5.11 5.01 11.61
CA VAL A 114 -5.95 6.10 12.12
C VAL A 114 -6.91 5.61 13.19
N ASN A 115 -7.40 4.38 13.08
CA ASN A 115 -8.32 3.80 14.06
C ASN A 115 -7.70 3.67 15.47
N LEU A 116 -6.37 3.64 15.58
CA LEU A 116 -5.67 3.62 16.88
C LEU A 116 -5.63 4.99 17.57
N LEU A 117 -6.04 6.06 16.90
CA LEU A 117 -6.11 7.41 17.47
C LEU A 117 -7.54 7.88 17.78
N LEU A 118 -8.54 7.18 17.26
CA LEU A 118 -9.94 7.51 17.51
C LEU A 118 -10.35 7.13 18.93
N GLU A 119 -11.31 7.86 19.50
CA GLU A 119 -11.84 7.54 20.83
C GLU A 119 -12.78 6.33 20.79
N ASN A 120 -13.62 6.23 19.76
CA ASN A 120 -14.45 5.06 19.49
C ASN A 120 -14.31 4.62 18.03
N GLU A 121 -14.18 3.31 17.80
CA GLU A 121 -14.06 2.72 16.46
C GLU A 121 -15.30 2.96 15.58
N SER A 122 -16.47 3.20 16.19
CA SER A 122 -17.73 3.43 15.49
C SER A 122 -17.98 4.91 15.13
N ASP A 123 -17.11 5.82 15.58
CA ASP A 123 -17.32 7.24 15.34
C ASP A 123 -17.18 7.54 13.85
N PRO A 124 -18.20 8.13 13.19
CA PRO A 124 -18.12 8.43 11.77
C PRO A 124 -17.13 9.56 11.55
N VAL A 125 -15.93 9.21 11.07
CA VAL A 125 -14.92 10.21 10.76
C VAL A 125 -15.12 10.75 9.34
N LEU A 126 -15.69 11.97 9.25
CA LEU A 126 -15.90 12.69 8.00
C LEU A 126 -14.60 13.29 7.48
N TRP A 127 -13.70 12.44 6.98
CA TRP A 127 -12.39 12.89 6.51
C TRP A 127 -12.46 13.25 5.04
N ARG A 128 -12.15 14.51 4.72
CA ARG A 128 -11.98 14.94 3.33
C ARG A 128 -10.67 14.36 2.79
N GLY A 129 -10.63 13.99 1.52
CA GLY A 129 -9.48 13.32 0.89
C GLY A 129 -8.09 13.93 1.20
N PRO A 130 -7.89 15.26 1.14
CA PRO A 130 -6.62 15.87 1.49
C PRO A 130 -6.17 15.65 2.95
N ILE A 131 -7.12 15.50 3.88
CA ILE A 131 -6.84 15.19 5.29
C ILE A 131 -6.29 13.77 5.41
N VAL A 132 -6.91 12.82 4.71
CA VAL A 132 -6.47 11.41 4.69
C VAL A 132 -5.03 11.30 4.21
N GLY A 133 -4.70 11.89 3.06
CA GLY A 133 -3.34 11.85 2.52
C GLY A 133 -2.31 12.48 3.46
N ASN A 134 -2.66 13.60 4.11
CA ASN A 134 -1.78 14.27 5.07
C ASN A 134 -1.57 13.44 6.34
N VAL A 135 -2.56 12.70 6.82
CA VAL A 135 -2.40 11.87 8.01
C VAL A 135 -1.55 10.64 7.72
N VAL A 136 -1.71 10.01 6.55
CA VAL A 136 -0.80 8.92 6.16
C VAL A 136 0.64 9.44 6.05
N LYS A 137 0.83 10.62 5.44
CA LYS A 137 2.14 11.30 5.42
C LYS A 137 2.66 11.57 6.83
N GLN A 138 1.81 12.04 7.73
CA GLN A 138 2.18 12.32 9.12
C GLN A 138 2.60 11.04 9.86
N PHE A 139 1.89 9.93 9.68
CA PHE A 139 2.29 8.67 10.28
C PHE A 139 3.62 8.15 9.73
N TYR A 140 3.88 8.39 8.46
CA TYR A 140 5.18 8.08 7.91
C TYR A 140 6.30 8.94 8.51
N THR A 141 6.06 10.22 8.77
CA THR A 141 7.10 11.14 9.29
C THR A 141 7.27 11.12 10.80
N ASP A 142 6.20 10.92 11.56
CA ASP A 142 6.17 11.18 13.00
C ASP A 142 6.17 9.89 13.82
N VAL A 143 5.85 8.74 13.20
CA VAL A 143 5.91 7.45 13.88
C VAL A 143 7.36 6.97 13.96
N ILE A 144 7.75 6.51 15.13
CA ILE A 144 9.05 5.92 15.40
C ILE A 144 8.99 4.43 15.06
N TRP A 145 9.27 4.12 13.79
CA TRP A 145 9.34 2.75 13.24
C TRP A 145 10.59 1.98 13.65
N LYS A 146 11.57 2.63 14.31
CA LYS A 146 12.83 2.03 14.76
C LYS A 146 13.63 1.48 13.57
N ASP A 147 13.90 0.17 13.50
CA ASP A 147 14.71 -0.44 12.45
C ASP A 147 13.94 -1.55 11.73
N LEU A 148 13.16 -1.17 10.70
CA LEU A 148 12.38 -2.13 9.90
C LEU A 148 13.15 -2.58 8.65
N ASP A 149 13.00 -3.86 8.31
CA ASP A 149 13.37 -4.37 6.99
C ASP A 149 12.29 -4.02 5.96
N TYR A 150 11.00 -4.14 6.33
CA TYR A 150 9.88 -3.83 5.45
C TYR A 150 8.82 -2.98 6.16
N LEU A 151 8.41 -1.89 5.54
CA LEU A 151 7.19 -1.17 5.88
C LEU A 151 6.17 -1.35 4.76
N PHE A 152 5.09 -2.09 5.04
CA PHE A 152 3.97 -2.20 4.12
C PHE A 152 2.99 -1.05 4.32
N VAL A 153 2.65 -0.35 3.24
CA VAL A 153 1.65 0.72 3.28
C VAL A 153 0.36 0.21 2.64
N ASP A 154 -0.70 0.06 3.43
CA ASP A 154 -2.03 -0.29 2.91
C ASP A 154 -2.65 0.95 2.26
N MET A 155 -2.49 1.08 0.95
CA MET A 155 -2.84 2.33 0.27
C MET A 155 -4.36 2.52 0.24
N PRO A 156 -4.88 3.76 0.24
CA PRO A 156 -6.28 4.02 -0.03
C PRO A 156 -6.73 3.37 -1.36
N PRO A 157 -7.99 2.90 -1.47
CA PRO A 157 -8.45 2.21 -2.67
C PRO A 157 -8.55 3.13 -3.89
N GLY A 158 -8.28 2.56 -5.07
CA GLY A 158 -8.39 3.25 -6.35
C GLY A 158 -7.20 4.15 -6.68
N THR A 159 -7.33 4.91 -7.76
CA THR A 159 -6.30 5.83 -8.27
C THR A 159 -6.74 7.30 -8.16
N GLY A 160 -7.52 7.62 -7.13
CA GLY A 160 -8.01 8.97 -6.86
C GLY A 160 -6.96 9.86 -6.19
N ASP A 161 -7.32 11.12 -5.95
CA ASP A 161 -6.41 12.14 -5.40
C ASP A 161 -5.73 11.74 -4.09
N VAL A 162 -6.42 10.96 -3.25
CA VAL A 162 -5.87 10.48 -1.97
C VAL A 162 -4.72 9.51 -2.20
N ALA A 163 -4.91 8.50 -3.05
CA ALA A 163 -3.85 7.55 -3.40
C ALA A 163 -2.67 8.30 -4.02
N ILE A 164 -2.91 9.19 -4.99
CA ILE A 164 -1.86 10.01 -5.63
C ILE A 164 -1.08 10.83 -4.60
N THR A 165 -1.76 11.48 -3.66
CA THR A 165 -1.12 12.29 -2.62
C THR A 165 -0.21 11.43 -1.74
N VAL A 166 -0.67 10.24 -1.35
CA VAL A 166 0.10 9.29 -0.55
C VAL A 166 1.32 8.79 -1.34
N PHE A 167 1.14 8.43 -2.62
CA PHE A 167 2.21 8.05 -3.53
C PHE A 167 3.28 9.13 -3.73
N GLN A 168 2.90 10.41 -3.83
CA GLN A 168 3.83 11.52 -3.97
C GLN A 168 4.54 11.87 -2.65
N SER A 169 3.92 11.53 -1.52
CA SER A 169 4.44 11.87 -0.20
C SER A 169 5.39 10.83 0.35
N LEU A 170 5.33 9.58 -0.13
CA LEU A 170 6.11 8.46 0.37
C LEU A 170 7.23 8.10 -0.61
N SER A 171 8.42 7.83 -0.08
CA SER A 171 9.48 7.20 -0.84
C SER A 171 9.20 5.70 -0.91
N LEU A 172 8.49 5.25 -1.96
CA LEU A 172 8.17 3.83 -2.16
C LEU A 172 9.26 3.13 -2.98
N ASP A 173 9.78 2.02 -2.48
CA ASP A 173 10.76 1.17 -3.18
C ASP A 173 10.10 0.20 -4.16
N GLY A 174 8.78 0.02 -4.05
CA GLY A 174 7.98 -0.72 -5.01
C GLY A 174 6.53 -0.86 -4.60
N ILE A 175 5.70 -1.38 -5.52
CA ILE A 175 4.29 -1.66 -5.24
C ILE A 175 3.87 -3.09 -5.57
N VAL A 176 2.92 -3.58 -4.78
CA VAL A 176 2.16 -4.81 -5.04
C VAL A 176 0.73 -4.43 -5.43
N VAL A 177 0.28 -4.93 -6.57
CA VAL A 177 -1.08 -4.68 -7.06
C VAL A 177 -1.99 -5.83 -6.66
N VAL A 178 -3.14 -5.53 -6.06
CA VAL A 178 -4.16 -6.50 -5.66
C VAL A 178 -5.39 -6.37 -6.55
N THR A 179 -5.84 -7.49 -7.11
CA THR A 179 -7.04 -7.58 -7.96
C THR A 179 -7.82 -8.86 -7.67
N SER A 180 -8.99 -9.03 -8.29
CA SER A 180 -9.84 -10.21 -8.19
C SER A 180 -10.38 -10.60 -9.57
N PRO A 181 -10.77 -11.88 -9.82
CA PRO A 181 -11.27 -12.30 -11.13
C PRO A 181 -12.55 -11.57 -11.59
N GLN A 182 -13.32 -11.02 -10.66
CA GLN A 182 -14.53 -10.24 -10.95
C GLN A 182 -14.25 -8.88 -11.60
N ASP A 183 -13.01 -8.40 -11.45
CA ASP A 183 -12.66 -7.07 -11.91
C ASP A 183 -12.61 -6.99 -13.43
N LEU A 184 -12.74 -5.78 -13.96
CA LEU A 184 -12.10 -5.44 -15.23
C LEU A 184 -10.58 -5.46 -14.96
N VAL A 185 -10.01 -6.64 -14.71
CA VAL A 185 -8.65 -6.89 -14.23
C VAL A 185 -7.66 -6.09 -15.07
N SER A 186 -7.82 -6.16 -16.40
CA SER A 186 -7.01 -5.42 -17.37
C SER A 186 -6.99 -3.92 -17.12
N MET A 187 -8.13 -3.30 -16.82
CA MET A 187 -8.23 -1.85 -16.58
C MET A 187 -7.59 -1.45 -15.24
N ILE A 188 -7.77 -2.27 -14.20
CA ILE A 188 -7.20 -1.98 -12.87
C ILE A 188 -5.67 -2.06 -12.92
N VAL A 189 -5.15 -3.16 -13.47
CA VAL A 189 -3.70 -3.35 -13.60
C VAL A 189 -3.11 -2.29 -14.52
N GLU A 190 -3.75 -1.96 -15.64
CA GLU A 190 -3.31 -0.89 -16.54
C GLU A 190 -3.23 0.48 -15.86
N LYS A 191 -4.22 0.82 -15.01
CA LYS A 191 -4.17 2.07 -14.23
C LYS A 191 -3.02 2.07 -13.23
N ALA A 192 -2.78 0.95 -12.55
CA ALA A 192 -1.66 0.81 -11.63
C ALA A 192 -0.30 0.94 -12.35
N VAL A 193 -0.15 0.31 -13.53
CA VAL A 193 1.03 0.43 -14.39
C VAL A 193 1.29 1.88 -14.78
N LYS A 194 0.28 2.56 -15.34
CA LYS A 194 0.40 3.97 -15.74
C LYS A 194 0.76 4.89 -14.58
N MET A 195 0.19 4.62 -13.40
CA MET A 195 0.48 5.40 -12.19
C MET A 195 1.91 5.16 -11.69
N ALA A 196 2.35 3.90 -11.66
CA ALA A 196 3.69 3.51 -11.26
C ALA A 196 4.75 4.11 -12.21
N GLU A 197 4.51 4.08 -13.52
CA GLU A 197 5.38 4.71 -14.53
C GLU A 197 5.47 6.23 -14.34
N LEU A 198 4.34 6.91 -14.10
CA LEU A 198 4.30 8.36 -13.87
C LEU A 198 5.14 8.77 -12.65
N MET A 199 5.12 7.94 -11.61
CA MET A 199 5.83 8.19 -10.35
C MET A 199 7.22 7.53 -10.31
N GLN A 200 7.62 6.81 -11.37
CA GLN A 200 8.87 6.06 -11.46
C GLN A 200 9.07 5.02 -10.34
N ILE A 201 7.99 4.35 -9.91
CA ILE A 201 8.01 3.33 -8.86
C ILE A 201 7.93 1.95 -9.51
N PRO A 202 8.78 0.97 -9.13
CA PRO A 202 8.74 -0.35 -9.71
C PRO A 202 7.52 -1.15 -9.21
N ILE A 203 6.90 -1.92 -10.11
CA ILE A 203 5.87 -2.89 -9.74
C ILE A 203 6.58 -4.20 -9.41
N ILE A 204 6.47 -4.64 -8.16
CA ILE A 204 7.03 -5.91 -7.68
C ILE A 204 6.25 -7.07 -8.27
N GLY A 205 4.92 -6.93 -8.33
CA GLY A 205 4.05 -7.90 -8.98
C GLY A 205 2.59 -7.73 -8.61
N VAL A 206 1.81 -8.71 -9.00
CA VAL A 206 0.36 -8.73 -8.82
C VAL A 206 -0.06 -9.94 -7.99
N VAL A 207 -0.94 -9.71 -7.01
CA VAL A 207 -1.66 -10.76 -6.29
C VAL A 207 -3.09 -10.77 -6.79
N GLU A 208 -3.52 -11.93 -7.28
CA GLU A 208 -4.94 -12.16 -7.56
C GLU A 208 -5.59 -12.80 -6.34
N ASN A 209 -6.51 -12.07 -5.71
CA ASN A 209 -7.27 -12.55 -4.57
C ASN A 209 -8.61 -13.13 -5.02
N PHE A 210 -9.16 -14.05 -4.22
CA PHE A 210 -10.41 -14.75 -4.50
C PHE A 210 -10.42 -15.51 -5.84
N SER A 211 -9.27 -16.04 -6.26
CA SER A 211 -9.09 -16.71 -7.55
C SER A 211 -9.91 -17.99 -7.70
N TYR A 212 -10.08 -18.74 -6.61
CA TYR A 212 -10.80 -20.02 -6.59
C TYR A 212 -11.28 -20.33 -5.18
N PHE A 213 -12.17 -21.30 -5.04
CA PHE A 213 -12.56 -21.91 -3.77
C PHE A 213 -12.14 -23.38 -3.79
N HIS A 214 -11.26 -23.77 -2.87
CA HIS A 214 -10.89 -25.17 -2.69
C HIS A 214 -11.94 -25.86 -1.84
N CYS A 215 -12.72 -26.76 -2.43
CA CYS A 215 -13.79 -27.43 -1.72
C CYS A 215 -13.24 -28.50 -0.77
N PRO A 216 -13.45 -28.38 0.56
CA PRO A 216 -12.88 -29.31 1.53
C PRO A 216 -13.47 -30.72 1.42
N ASP A 217 -14.71 -30.85 0.90
CA ASP A 217 -15.41 -32.14 0.81
C ASP A 217 -14.92 -33.00 -0.36
N ASN A 218 -14.39 -32.39 -1.42
CA ASN A 218 -14.06 -33.09 -2.67
C ASN A 218 -12.70 -32.74 -3.28
N GLY A 219 -11.96 -31.79 -2.69
CA GLY A 219 -10.62 -31.38 -3.11
C GLY A 219 -10.56 -30.67 -4.46
N LYS A 220 -11.69 -30.26 -5.04
CA LYS A 220 -11.73 -29.53 -6.32
C LYS A 220 -11.70 -28.03 -6.12
N ASP A 221 -11.03 -27.36 -7.04
CA ASP A 221 -11.03 -25.90 -7.12
C ASP A 221 -12.18 -25.41 -7.99
N TYR A 222 -12.97 -24.50 -7.43
CA TYR A 222 -14.08 -23.84 -8.11
C TYR A 222 -13.74 -22.39 -8.36
N LYS A 223 -13.70 -21.98 -9.63
CA LYS A 223 -13.56 -20.56 -10.00
C LYS A 223 -14.91 -19.86 -9.84
N ILE A 224 -15.23 -19.46 -8.62
CA ILE A 224 -16.55 -18.89 -8.26
C ILE A 224 -16.91 -17.69 -9.15
N PHE A 225 -15.91 -16.91 -9.54
CA PHE A 225 -16.10 -15.70 -10.33
C PHE A 225 -15.83 -15.87 -11.84
N GLY A 226 -15.67 -17.13 -12.29
CA GLY A 226 -15.34 -17.45 -13.68
C GLY A 226 -13.83 -17.51 -13.94
N ASP A 227 -13.47 -17.73 -15.20
CA ASP A 227 -12.08 -17.76 -15.62
C ASP A 227 -11.43 -16.38 -15.50
N SER A 228 -10.24 -16.34 -14.90
CA SER A 228 -9.43 -15.14 -14.85
C SER A 228 -8.70 -14.91 -16.17
N HIS A 229 -8.55 -13.63 -16.52
CA HIS A 229 -7.73 -13.16 -17.63
C HIS A 229 -6.42 -12.48 -17.15
N ILE A 230 -6.01 -12.72 -15.89
CA ILE A 230 -4.83 -12.06 -15.32
C ILE A 230 -3.56 -12.43 -16.08
N ASP A 231 -3.40 -13.68 -16.53
CA ASP A 231 -2.20 -14.13 -17.22
C ASP A 231 -1.95 -13.32 -18.51
N ASP A 232 -3.01 -13.07 -19.30
CA ASP A 232 -2.95 -12.25 -20.52
C ASP A 232 -2.50 -10.80 -20.23
N VAL A 233 -2.91 -10.27 -19.06
CA VAL A 233 -2.58 -8.91 -18.62
C VAL A 233 -1.14 -8.84 -18.12
N LEU A 234 -0.70 -9.85 -17.37
CA LEU A 234 0.67 -9.96 -16.88
C LEU A 234 1.67 -10.08 -18.03
N GLU A 235 1.37 -10.88 -19.04
CA GLU A 235 2.20 -11.01 -20.24
C GLU A 235 2.28 -9.67 -20.99
N ARG A 236 1.15 -8.98 -21.17
CA ARG A 236 1.10 -7.69 -21.87
C ARG A 236 1.97 -6.62 -21.23
N TYR A 237 1.97 -6.56 -19.89
CA TYR A 237 2.70 -5.54 -19.13
C TYR A 237 4.04 -6.04 -18.56
N ASN A 238 4.43 -7.29 -18.89
CA ASN A 238 5.62 -7.95 -18.37
C ASN A 238 5.72 -7.88 -16.82
N LEU A 239 4.64 -8.28 -16.15
CA LEU A 239 4.50 -8.25 -14.69
C LEU A 239 4.56 -9.66 -14.10
N LEU A 240 5.04 -9.76 -12.86
CA LEU A 240 5.10 -11.01 -12.12
C LEU A 240 3.78 -11.31 -11.38
N LEU A 241 3.30 -12.55 -11.47
CA LEU A 241 2.27 -13.06 -10.56
C LEU A 241 2.93 -13.48 -9.25
N LEU A 242 2.58 -12.81 -8.15
CA LEU A 242 3.08 -13.14 -6.82
C LEU A 242 2.31 -14.28 -6.16
N GLY A 243 1.01 -14.39 -6.46
CA GLY A 243 0.17 -15.46 -5.91
C GLY A 243 -1.28 -15.37 -6.36
N ARG A 244 -1.96 -16.51 -6.27
CA ARG A 244 -3.41 -16.66 -6.40
C ARG A 244 -3.97 -17.13 -5.08
N LEU A 245 -4.75 -16.28 -4.41
CA LEU A 245 -5.30 -16.59 -3.10
C LEU A 245 -6.71 -17.17 -3.23
N PRO A 246 -7.02 -18.25 -2.52
CA PRO A 246 -8.35 -18.83 -2.51
C PRO A 246 -9.33 -17.97 -1.70
N ILE A 247 -10.62 -18.20 -1.93
CA ILE A 247 -11.68 -17.86 -1.00
C ILE A 247 -11.64 -18.89 0.11
N ASP A 248 -11.28 -18.47 1.33
CA ASP A 248 -11.18 -19.34 2.48
C ASP A 248 -12.03 -18.80 3.66
N PRO A 249 -13.09 -19.52 4.06
CA PRO A 249 -13.89 -19.19 5.23
C PRO A 249 -13.09 -19.13 6.53
N ASN A 250 -12.02 -19.92 6.66
CA ASN A 250 -11.16 -19.92 7.84
C ASN A 250 -10.39 -18.59 7.96
N VAL A 251 -9.87 -18.06 6.85
CA VAL A 251 -9.24 -16.73 6.81
C VAL A 251 -10.22 -15.65 7.27
N ALA A 252 -11.46 -15.69 6.77
CA ALA A 252 -12.49 -14.74 7.19
C ALA A 252 -12.78 -14.83 8.69
N ALA A 253 -12.93 -16.06 9.23
CA ALA A 253 -13.15 -16.27 10.66
C ALA A 253 -11.99 -15.79 11.53
N LEU A 254 -10.74 -16.00 11.09
CA LEU A 254 -9.55 -15.51 11.79
C LEU A 254 -9.46 -13.98 11.77
N CYS A 255 -9.77 -13.33 10.64
CA CYS A 255 -9.85 -11.87 10.55
C CYS A 255 -10.89 -11.29 11.51
N ASP A 256 -12.10 -11.86 11.54
CA ASP A 256 -13.19 -11.41 12.41
C ASP A 256 -12.85 -11.61 13.90
N ALA A 257 -12.09 -12.67 14.22
CA ALA A 257 -11.63 -12.97 15.57
C ALA A 257 -10.37 -12.18 15.99
N GLY A 258 -9.76 -11.40 15.09
CA GLY A 258 -8.49 -10.70 15.34
C GLY A 258 -7.30 -11.65 15.55
N LYS A 259 -7.29 -12.78 14.84
CA LYS A 259 -6.32 -13.88 14.98
C LYS A 259 -5.70 -14.26 13.65
N LEU A 260 -5.61 -13.34 12.68
CA LEU A 260 -5.03 -13.68 11.38
C LEU A 260 -3.59 -14.21 11.49
N GLU A 261 -2.83 -13.78 12.49
CA GLU A 261 -1.47 -14.29 12.74
C GLU A 261 -1.43 -15.79 13.08
N ASP A 262 -2.55 -16.40 13.50
CA ASP A 262 -2.66 -17.83 13.81
C ASP A 262 -2.93 -18.68 12.54
N ILE A 263 -3.02 -18.08 11.34
CA ILE A 263 -3.22 -18.80 10.07
C ILE A 263 -2.09 -19.79 9.78
N GLU A 264 -2.37 -20.99 9.29
CA GLU A 264 -1.30 -21.96 9.01
C GLU A 264 -0.45 -21.56 7.80
N GLN A 265 -1.09 -21.18 6.70
CA GLN A 265 -0.45 -20.79 5.45
C GLN A 265 -1.03 -19.47 4.93
N THR A 266 -0.19 -18.59 4.42
CA THR A 266 -0.59 -17.32 3.81
C THR A 266 -0.83 -17.46 2.31
N ASN A 267 -0.39 -18.56 1.70
CA ASN A 267 -0.34 -18.77 0.26
C ASN A 267 0.54 -17.73 -0.47
N LEU A 268 1.43 -17.05 0.28
CA LEU A 268 2.41 -16.07 -0.20
C LEU A 268 3.84 -16.43 0.23
N GLU A 269 4.07 -17.65 0.74
CA GLU A 269 5.36 -18.13 1.23
C GLU A 269 6.44 -18.21 0.15
N SER A 270 6.09 -18.15 -1.12
CA SER A 270 7.04 -18.09 -2.26
C SER A 270 7.31 -16.67 -2.75
N VAL A 271 6.63 -15.64 -2.22
CA VAL A 271 6.80 -14.26 -2.67
C VAL A 271 8.21 -13.77 -2.32
N GLU A 272 8.93 -13.24 -3.30
CA GLU A 272 10.22 -12.59 -3.13
C GLU A 272 10.04 -11.07 -3.20
N LEU A 273 10.53 -10.36 -2.19
CA LEU A 273 10.54 -8.90 -2.13
C LEU A 273 12.00 -8.41 -2.25
N PRO A 274 12.23 -7.13 -2.62
CA PRO A 274 13.56 -6.52 -2.63
C PRO A 274 14.27 -6.75 -1.28
N GLN A 275 15.59 -7.03 -1.32
CA GLN A 275 16.43 -7.25 -0.13
C GLN A 275 17.42 -6.12 0.06
#